data_AF-A0A7L3LT69-F1
#
_entry.id   AF-A0A7L3LT69-F1
#
_cell.length_a   1.000
_cell.length_b   1.000
_cell.length_c   1.000
_cell.angle_alpha   90.00
_cell.angle_beta   90.00
_cell.angle_gamma   90.00
#
_symmetry.space_group_name_H-M   'P 1'
#
loop_
_entity.id
_entity.type
_entity.pdbx_description
1 polymer ?
#
loop_
_entity_poly.entity_id
_entity_poly.type
_entity_poly.pdbx_seq_one_letter_code
_entity_poly.pdbx_strand_id
1 'polypeptide(L)'
;LSPPRYVERVSELLGQKLKQAELLMAKKEKMRKRRLEALEEQGNLEPKLDQLVEKTKELQKLVREGEKVPQGSFWNHPQNFLQPLKLQKLIEADVSKRYHGRPVNLMGFCL
;
A
#
# COMPACT_ATOMS: atom_id res chain seq x y z
N LEU A 1 58.60 -18.38 40.20
CA LEU A 1 58.30 -17.05 39.65
C LEU A 1 57.87 -17.23 38.20
N SER A 2 56.64 -16.82 37.83
CA SER A 2 56.19 -16.93 36.44
C SER A 2 57.04 -16.03 35.54
N PRO A 3 57.48 -16.48 34.35
CA PRO A 3 58.29 -15.67 33.46
C PRO A 3 57.59 -14.36 33.09
N PRO A 4 58.27 -13.19 33.13
CA PRO A 4 57.69 -11.87 32.85
C PRO A 4 56.88 -11.80 31.54
N ARG A 5 57.35 -12.49 30.50
CA ARG A 5 56.70 -12.55 29.18
C ARG A 5 55.34 -13.26 29.16
N TYR A 6 55.07 -14.14 30.14
CA TYR A 6 53.76 -14.80 30.26
C TYR A 6 52.72 -13.83 30.83
N VAL A 7 53.11 -13.07 31.84
CA VAL A 7 52.25 -12.06 32.48
C VAL A 7 51.88 -10.96 31.47
N GLU A 8 52.83 -10.53 30.64
CA GLU A 8 52.58 -9.57 29.55
C GLU A 8 51.53 -10.07 28.56
N ARG A 9 51.71 -11.28 28.00
CA ARG A 9 50.75 -11.85 27.04
C ARG A 9 49.36 -12.05 27.62
N VAL A 10 49.28 -12.50 28.88
CA VAL A 10 47.98 -12.67 29.56
C VAL A 10 47.32 -11.32 29.80
N SER A 11 48.09 -10.29 30.17
CA SER A 11 47.58 -8.93 30.35
C SER A 11 47.04 -8.35 29.04
N GLU A 12 47.76 -8.54 27.93
CA GLU A 12 47.30 -8.14 26.60
C GLU A 12 46.02 -8.87 26.18
N LEU A 13 45.97 -10.20 26.36
CA LEU A 13 44.81 -11.01 26.01
C LEU A 13 43.58 -10.61 26.82
N LEU A 14 43.73 -10.40 28.13
CA LEU A 14 42.64 -9.93 28.99
C LEU A 14 42.17 -8.54 28.57
N GLY A 15 43.10 -7.62 28.24
CA GLY A 15 42.76 -6.30 27.71
C GLY A 15 41.97 -6.37 26.40
N GLN A 16 42.32 -7.29 25.50
CA GLN A 16 41.56 -7.52 24.27
C GLN A 16 40.16 -8.08 24.56
N LYS A 17 40.03 -9.04 25.48
CA LYS A 17 38.74 -9.62 25.86
C LYS A 17 37.83 -8.59 26.51
N LEU A 18 38.38 -7.71 27.34
CA LEU A 18 37.64 -6.62 27.94
C LEU A 18 37.08 -5.67 26.86
N LYS A 19 37.92 -5.22 25.92
CA LYS A 19 37.48 -4.37 24.80
C LYS A 19 36.39 -5.03 23.95
N GLN A 20 36.51 -6.33 23.70
CA GLN A 20 35.48 -7.10 22.99
C GLN A 20 34.16 -7.11 23.75
N ALA A 21 34.19 -7.31 25.06
CA ALA A 21 33.01 -7.29 25.91
C ALA A 21 32.34 -5.91 25.94
N GLU A 22 33.12 -4.83 26.07
CA GLU A 22 32.63 -3.45 26.02
C GLU A 22 31.92 -3.14 24.70
N LEU A 23 32.53 -3.51 23.57
CA LEU A 23 31.92 -3.33 22.25
C LEU A 23 30.61 -4.11 22.11
N LEU A 24 30.57 -5.35 22.60
CA LEU A 24 29.36 -6.16 22.59
C LEU A 24 28.25 -5.55 23.45
N MET A 25 28.59 -4.98 24.60
CA MET A 25 27.64 -4.28 25.47
C MET A 25 27.09 -3.02 24.80
N ALA A 26 27.95 -2.22 24.17
CA ALA A 26 27.52 -1.05 23.40
C ALA A 26 26.59 -1.43 22.24
N LYS A 27 26.89 -2.54 21.54
CA LYS A 27 26.03 -3.07 20.47
C LYS A 27 24.67 -3.54 21.01
N LYS A 28 24.65 -4.26 22.14
CA LYS A 28 23.41 -4.69 22.79
C LYS A 28 22.55 -3.50 23.18
N GLU A 29 23.15 -2.47 23.76
CA GLU A 29 22.42 -1.28 24.19
C GLU A 29 21.82 -0.52 23.00
N LYS A 30 22.59 -0.38 21.91
CA LYS A 30 22.07 0.19 20.66
C LYS A 30 20.90 -0.61 20.10
N MET A 31 20.98 -1.95 20.12
CA MET A 31 19.90 -2.82 19.67
C MET A 31 18.66 -2.71 20.57
N ARG A 32 18.86 -2.61 21.89
CA ARG A 32 17.79 -2.39 22.86
C ARG A 32 17.06 -1.09 22.57
N LYS A 33 17.80 0.00 22.35
CA LYS A 33 17.23 1.31 22.01
C LYS A 33 16.39 1.25 20.73
N ARG A 34 16.95 0.70 19.64
CA ARG A 34 16.22 0.52 18.37
C ARG A 34 14.96 -0.31 18.52
N ARG A 35 15.01 -1.35 19.35
CA ARG A 35 13.83 -2.20 19.62
C ARG A 35 12.75 -1.42 20.36
N LEU A 36 13.10 -0.57 21.31
CA LEU A 36 12.14 0.28 22.02
C LEU A 36 11.53 1.32 21.08
N GLU A 37 12.34 2.00 20.28
CA GLU A 37 11.88 2.96 19.27
C GLU A 37 10.89 2.30 18.29
N ALA A 38 11.22 1.10 17.78
CA ALA A 38 10.33 0.36 16.88
C ALA A 38 8.99 -0.04 17.54
N LEU A 39 9.00 -0.38 18.84
CA LEU A 39 7.76 -0.71 19.56
C LEU A 39 6.90 0.54 19.81
N GLU A 40 7.53 1.67 20.09
CA GLU A 40 6.85 2.96 20.24
C GLU A 40 6.25 3.41 18.91
N GLU A 41 7.00 3.30 17.82
CA GLU A 41 6.51 3.54 16.45
C GLU A 41 5.33 2.63 16.12
N GLN A 42 5.45 1.33 16.42
CA GLN A 42 4.34 0.38 16.21
C GLN A 42 3.10 0.79 17.01
N GLY A 43 3.24 1.09 18.30
CA GLY A 43 2.13 1.54 19.14
C GLY A 43 1.47 2.84 18.67
N ASN A 44 2.22 3.74 18.04
CA ASN A 44 1.69 4.96 17.44
C ASN A 44 1.00 4.73 16.08
N LEU A 45 1.37 3.67 15.36
CA LEU A 45 0.86 3.34 14.03
C LEU A 45 -0.40 2.47 14.08
N GLU A 46 -0.46 1.50 15.00
CA GLU A 46 -1.63 0.62 15.19
C GLU A 46 -2.97 1.36 15.31
N PRO A 47 -3.12 2.40 16.17
CA PRO A 47 -4.41 3.10 16.29
C PRO A 47 -4.78 3.88 15.02
N LYS A 48 -3.79 4.35 14.25
CA LYS A 48 -4.04 5.03 12.97
C LYS A 48 -4.50 4.03 11.90
N LEU A 49 -3.92 2.83 11.91
CA LEU A 49 -4.32 1.76 11.01
C LEU A 49 -5.76 1.32 11.30
N ASP A 50 -6.11 1.13 12.57
CA ASP A 50 -7.46 0.77 12.99
C ASP A 50 -8.48 1.85 12.57
N GLN A 51 -8.17 3.12 12.81
CA GLN A 51 -9.02 4.24 12.37
C GLN A 51 -9.19 4.26 10.85
N LEU A 52 -8.12 4.02 10.09
CA LEU A 52 -8.18 4.01 8.63
C LEU A 52 -9.02 2.84 8.12
N VAL A 53 -8.85 1.65 8.71
CA VAL A 53 -9.64 0.45 8.39
C VAL A 53 -11.13 0.69 8.63
N GLU A 54 -11.49 1.27 9.78
CA GLU A 54 -12.90 1.60 10.08
C GLU A 54 -13.45 2.63 9.10
N LYS A 55 -12.68 3.67 8.77
CA LYS A 55 -13.07 4.67 7.76
C LYS A 55 -13.25 4.05 6.38
N THR A 56 -12.38 3.12 5.98
CA THR A 56 -12.52 2.42 4.69
C THR A 56 -13.77 1.53 4.67
N LYS A 57 -14.10 0.86 5.77
CA LYS A 57 -15.35 0.08 5.88
C LYS A 57 -16.59 0.96 5.77
N GLU A 58 -16.61 2.09 6.48
CA GLU A 58 -17.70 3.08 6.40
C GLU A 58 -17.90 3.56 4.95
N LEU A 59 -16.82 3.97 4.29
CA LEU A 59 -16.86 4.42 2.89
C LEU A 59 -17.32 3.30 1.96
N GLN A 60 -16.82 2.09 2.12
CA GLN A 60 -17.22 0.94 1.31
C GLN A 60 -18.71 0.62 1.46
N LYS A 61 -19.26 0.79 2.67
CA LYS A 61 -20.69 0.65 2.92
C LYS A 61 -21.49 1.74 2.19
N LEU A 62 -21.07 3.00 2.29
CA LEU A 62 -21.71 4.11 1.59
C LEU A 62 -21.68 3.95 0.07
N VAL A 63 -20.57 3.46 -0.48
CA VAL A 63 -20.44 3.13 -1.91
C VAL A 63 -21.42 2.03 -2.28
N ARG A 64 -21.45 0.90 -1.56
CA ARG A 64 -22.42 -0.19 -1.84
C ARG A 64 -23.88 0.23 -1.68
N GLU A 65 -24.17 1.11 -0.73
CA GLU A 65 -25.52 1.64 -0.50
C GLU A 65 -25.95 2.63 -1.60
N GLY A 66 -25.02 3.47 -2.06
CA GLY A 66 -25.22 4.35 -3.22
C GLY A 66 -25.21 3.61 -4.57
N GLU A 67 -24.52 2.47 -4.65
CA GLU A 67 -24.48 1.54 -5.79
C GLU A 67 -25.60 0.49 -5.75
N LYS A 68 -26.64 0.68 -4.92
CA LYS A 68 -27.94 0.03 -5.14
C LYS A 68 -28.59 0.59 -6.42
N VAL A 69 -27.90 0.44 -7.55
CA VAL A 69 -28.50 0.39 -8.87
C VAL A 69 -29.50 -0.76 -8.79
N PRO A 70 -30.77 -0.57 -9.18
CA PRO A 70 -31.72 -1.65 -9.19
C PRO A 70 -31.18 -2.79 -10.06
N GLN A 71 -30.66 -3.83 -9.43
CA GLN A 71 -30.49 -5.15 -10.04
C GLN A 71 -31.87 -5.79 -10.17
N GLY A 72 -32.71 -5.17 -10.98
CA GLY A 72 -33.95 -5.78 -11.42
C GLY A 72 -33.85 -5.89 -12.92
N SER A 73 -33.42 -7.07 -13.42
CA SER A 73 -33.79 -7.71 -14.70
C SER A 73 -33.88 -6.88 -16.00
N PHE A 74 -33.54 -5.59 -15.96
CA PHE A 74 -33.74 -4.60 -17.01
C PHE A 74 -32.58 -4.68 -17.98
N TRP A 75 -31.35 -4.69 -17.48
CA TRP A 75 -30.13 -4.85 -18.28
C TRP A 75 -29.95 -6.27 -18.87
N ASN A 76 -30.77 -7.25 -18.46
CA ASN A 76 -30.67 -8.64 -18.92
C ASN A 76 -31.59 -8.98 -20.10
N HIS A 77 -32.27 -8.00 -20.70
CA HIS A 77 -33.08 -8.21 -21.89
C HIS A 77 -32.22 -7.98 -23.17
N PRO A 78 -32.23 -8.88 -24.16
CA PRO A 78 -31.40 -8.76 -25.37
C PRO A 78 -31.66 -7.45 -26.16
N GLN A 79 -32.82 -6.82 -25.97
CA GLN A 79 -33.19 -5.55 -26.58
C GLN A 79 -32.49 -4.33 -25.95
N ASN A 80 -31.97 -4.43 -24.71
CA ASN A 80 -31.33 -3.32 -24.02
C ASN A 80 -29.84 -3.15 -24.36
N PHE A 81 -29.17 -4.21 -24.85
CA PHE A 81 -27.80 -4.12 -25.38
C PHE A 81 -27.71 -3.40 -26.73
N LEU A 82 -28.84 -3.28 -27.45
CA LEU A 82 -28.91 -2.55 -28.72
C LEU A 82 -29.08 -1.03 -28.53
N GLN A 83 -29.49 -0.57 -27.35
CA GLN A 83 -29.73 0.86 -27.08
C GLN A 83 -28.43 1.69 -27.03
N PRO A 84 -27.34 1.25 -26.38
CA PRO A 84 -26.08 1.98 -26.36
C PRO A 84 -25.48 2.13 -27.78
N LEU A 85 -25.55 1.07 -28.59
CA LEU A 85 -25.07 1.08 -29.97
C LEU A 85 -25.91 1.99 -30.87
N LYS A 86 -27.23 2.05 -30.65
CA LYS A 86 -28.11 2.99 -31.37
C LYS A 86 -27.78 4.43 -31.03
N LEU A 87 -27.53 4.72 -29.74
CA LEU A 87 -27.15 6.06 -29.29
C LEU A 87 -25.79 6.46 -29.85
N GLN A 88 -24.80 5.57 -29.81
CA GLN A 88 -23.48 5.80 -30.40
C GLN A 88 -23.58 6.20 -31.88
N LYS A 89 -24.35 5.46 -32.68
CA LYS A 89 -24.55 5.77 -34.11
C LYS A 89 -25.23 7.12 -34.35
N LEU A 90 -26.19 7.49 -33.49
CA LEU A 90 -26.85 8.81 -33.59
C LEU A 90 -25.87 9.94 -33.29
N ILE A 91 -24.99 9.78 -32.29
CA ILE A 91 -23.98 10.77 -31.94
C ILE A 91 -22.93 10.88 -33.05
N GLU A 92 -22.40 9.76 -33.53
CA GLU A 92 -21.43 9.75 -34.65
C GLU A 92 -22.00 10.43 -35.90
N ALA A 93 -23.28 10.20 -36.20
CA ALA A 93 -23.97 10.87 -37.30
C ALA A 93 -24.14 12.38 -37.07
N ASP A 94 -24.47 12.82 -35.85
CA ASP A 94 -24.59 14.25 -35.53
C ASP A 94 -23.24 14.97 -35.62
N VAL A 95 -22.19 14.37 -35.05
CA VAL A 95 -20.82 14.91 -35.12
C VAL A 95 -20.34 14.93 -36.56
N SER A 96 -20.54 13.86 -37.33
CA SER A 96 -20.17 13.83 -38.75
C SER A 96 -20.84 14.95 -39.55
N LYS A 97 -22.12 15.24 -39.31
CA LYS A 97 -22.83 16.37 -39.94
C LYS A 97 -22.19 17.72 -39.62
N ARG A 98 -21.79 17.93 -38.36
CA ARG A 98 -21.11 19.17 -37.92
C ARG A 98 -19.73 19.34 -38.57
N TYR A 99 -19.07 18.25 -38.93
CA TYR A 99 -17.74 18.23 -39.56
C TYR A 99 -17.79 17.82 -41.04
N HIS A 100 -18.75 18.35 -41.81
CA HIS A 100 -18.85 18.21 -43.27
C HIS A 100 -18.83 16.76 -43.80
N GLY A 101 -19.48 15.84 -43.09
CA GLY A 101 -19.60 14.44 -43.52
C GLY A 101 -18.33 13.61 -43.33
N ARG A 102 -17.34 14.10 -42.57
CA ARG A 102 -16.19 13.29 -42.20
C ARG A 102 -16.62 12.14 -41.29
N PRO A 103 -16.20 10.89 -41.56
CA PRO A 103 -16.52 9.78 -40.69
C PRO A 103 -15.84 9.95 -39.33
N VAL A 104 -16.58 9.69 -38.25
CA VAL A 104 -16.13 9.81 -36.85
C VAL A 104 -16.46 8.50 -36.15
N ASN A 105 -15.49 7.96 -35.42
CA ASN A 105 -15.66 6.76 -34.60
C ASN A 105 -15.35 7.13 -33.15
N LEU A 106 -16.34 6.93 -32.28
CA LEU A 106 -16.19 7.15 -30.84
C LEU A 106 -15.62 5.88 -30.20
N MET A 107 -14.31 5.64 -30.35
CA MET A 107 -13.61 4.63 -29.55
C MET A 107 -13.43 5.18 -28.13
N GLY A 108 -14.18 4.68 -27.14
CA GLY A 108 -14.00 5.15 -25.76
C GLY A 108 -15.00 4.74 -24.68
N PHE A 109 -16.00 3.89 -24.96
CA PHE A 109 -16.86 3.36 -23.89
C PHE A 109 -16.98 1.84 -23.98
N CYS A 110 -16.03 1.16 -23.34
CA CYS A 110 -16.23 -0.18 -22.82
C CYS A 110 -16.06 -0.09 -21.30
N LEU A 111 -17.13 -0.36 -20.55
CA LEU A 111 -17.07 -0.86 -19.17
C LEU A 111 -16.78 -2.36 -19.22
#